data_AF-E1SR84-F1
#
_entry.id   AF-E1SR84-F1
#
_cell.length_a   1.000
_cell.length_b   1.000
_cell.length_c   1.000
_cell.angle_alpha   90.00
_cell.angle_beta   90.00
_cell.angle_gamma   90.00
#
_symmetry.space_group_name_H-M   'P 1'
#
loop_
_entity.id
_entity.type
_entity.pdbx_description
1 polymer ?
#
loop_
_entity_poly.entity_id
_entity_poly.type
_entity_poly.pdbx_seq_one_letter_code
_entity_poly.pdbx_strand_id
1 'polypeptide(L)'
;MSRTLIFGLLAVVGLSGPAFASDDACMRCHKRNGTMEGLHGQIGSDGLSCVRCHGEQDGHPRNKEALVYFGEETKTPVAEQNASCVRCHSATKLRDADWTHDVHQAKLACAACHQLHPATDPMQGLSERARTQTCVECHSNMNPVEVE
;
A
#
# COMPACT_ATOMS: atom_id res chain seq x y z
N MET A 1 -22.05 53.04 -36.88
CA MET A 1 -20.82 53.11 -36.07
C MET A 1 -20.81 51.90 -35.14
N SER A 2 -20.24 50.79 -35.60
CA SER A 2 -20.26 49.49 -34.93
C SER A 2 -19.14 49.43 -33.89
N ARG A 3 -19.47 49.25 -32.61
CA ARG A 3 -18.51 49.11 -31.51
C ARG A 3 -18.24 47.62 -31.30
N THR A 4 -17.12 47.14 -31.82
CA THR A 4 -16.63 45.78 -31.57
C THR A 4 -16.07 45.70 -30.15
N LEU A 5 -16.68 44.88 -29.29
CA LEU A 5 -16.18 44.56 -27.95
C LEU A 5 -15.17 43.40 -28.07
N ILE A 6 -13.92 43.66 -27.69
CA ILE A 6 -12.86 42.66 -27.60
C ILE A 6 -12.97 41.99 -26.23
N PHE A 7 -13.45 40.74 -26.20
CA PHE A 7 -13.35 39.89 -25.02
C PHE A 7 -11.92 39.35 -24.95
N GLY A 8 -11.12 39.92 -24.04
CA GLY A 8 -9.79 39.43 -23.70
C GLY A 8 -9.90 38.07 -23.01
N LEU A 9 -9.38 37.04 -23.67
CA LEU A 9 -9.26 35.68 -23.14
C LEU A 9 -8.13 35.66 -22.10
N LEU A 10 -8.45 35.80 -20.81
CA LEU A 10 -7.51 35.43 -19.75
C LEU A 10 -7.37 33.91 -19.73
N ALA A 11 -6.23 33.41 -20.23
CA ALA A 11 -5.84 32.03 -20.08
C ALA A 11 -5.54 31.74 -18.60
N VAL A 12 -6.40 30.93 -17.97
CA VAL A 12 -6.14 30.36 -16.64
C VAL A 12 -5.02 29.35 -16.80
N VAL A 13 -3.81 29.69 -16.32
CA VAL A 13 -2.70 28.75 -16.21
C VAL A 13 -3.07 27.72 -15.15
N GLY A 14 -3.54 26.55 -15.59
CA GLY A 14 -3.73 25.41 -14.72
C GLY A 14 -2.38 24.93 -14.22
N LEU A 15 -2.10 25.13 -12.93
CA LEU A 15 -0.97 24.48 -12.25
C LEU A 15 -1.21 22.97 -12.28
N SER A 16 -0.55 22.28 -13.22
CA SER A 16 -0.46 20.83 -13.25
C SER A 16 0.28 20.38 -12.00
N GLY A 17 -0.43 19.77 -11.06
CA GLY A 17 0.21 19.01 -9.97
C GLY A 17 1.09 17.89 -10.53
N PRO A 18 1.96 17.29 -9.70
CA PRO A 18 2.83 16.20 -10.14
C PRO A 18 2.00 15.08 -10.78
N ALA A 19 2.40 14.66 -11.97
CA ALA A 19 1.72 13.60 -12.70
C ALA A 19 2.01 12.25 -12.01
N PHE A 20 1.00 11.68 -11.37
CA PHE A 20 1.08 10.29 -10.89
C PHE A 20 1.39 9.36 -12.06
N ALA A 21 2.37 8.48 -11.89
CA ALA A 21 2.64 7.44 -12.88
C ALA A 21 1.39 6.56 -13.04
N SER A 22 0.90 6.43 -14.27
CA SER A 22 -0.13 5.44 -14.61
C SER A 22 0.42 4.03 -14.34
N ASP A 23 -0.44 3.11 -13.90
CA ASP A 23 -0.08 1.71 -13.64
C ASP A 23 0.56 1.03 -14.86
N ASP A 24 0.16 1.43 -16.07
CA ASP A 24 0.78 0.98 -17.33
C ASP A 24 2.29 1.26 -17.35
N ALA A 25 2.73 2.37 -16.75
CA ALA A 25 4.14 2.71 -16.68
C ALA A 25 4.93 1.72 -15.83
N CYS A 26 4.37 1.30 -14.69
CA CYS A 26 4.94 0.27 -13.82
C CYS A 26 4.92 -1.10 -14.52
N MET A 27 3.81 -1.44 -15.16
CA MET A 27 3.59 -2.73 -15.81
C MET A 27 4.41 -2.95 -17.08
N ARG A 28 5.02 -1.91 -17.66
CA ARG A 28 6.04 -2.09 -18.72
C ARG A 28 7.20 -2.98 -18.26
N CYS A 29 7.55 -2.93 -16.97
CA CYS A 29 8.61 -3.74 -16.38
C CYS A 29 8.07 -4.83 -15.42
N HIS A 30 7.04 -4.54 -14.63
CA HIS A 30 6.50 -5.43 -13.59
C HIS A 30 5.46 -6.46 -14.07
N LYS A 31 5.66 -7.03 -15.26
CA LYS A 31 4.68 -7.93 -15.91
C LYS A 31 4.40 -9.24 -15.16
N ARG A 32 5.31 -9.66 -14.28
CA ARG A 32 5.26 -10.97 -13.61
C ARG A 32 4.97 -10.87 -12.11
N ASN A 33 5.03 -9.67 -11.55
CA ASN A 33 4.96 -9.46 -10.10
C ASN A 33 4.18 -8.18 -9.70
N GLY A 34 3.68 -7.41 -10.66
CA GLY A 34 2.89 -6.20 -10.39
C GLY A 34 1.39 -6.42 -10.39
N THR A 35 0.90 -7.62 -10.74
CA THR A 35 -0.54 -7.91 -10.79
C THR A 35 -1.15 -7.95 -9.40
N MET A 36 -2.32 -7.36 -9.24
CA MET A 36 -3.13 -7.39 -8.02
C MET A 36 -4.36 -8.26 -8.29
N GLU A 37 -4.30 -9.52 -7.90
CA GLU A 37 -5.36 -10.49 -8.20
C GLU A 37 -6.43 -10.57 -7.10
N GLY A 38 -6.06 -10.15 -5.88
CA GLY A 38 -6.95 -10.13 -4.72
C GLY A 38 -7.94 -8.97 -4.72
N LEU A 39 -8.58 -8.74 -3.57
CA LEU A 39 -9.61 -7.72 -3.40
C LEU A 39 -9.15 -6.32 -3.83
N HIS A 40 -7.90 -5.94 -3.55
CA HIS A 40 -7.36 -4.62 -3.88
C HIS A 40 -7.24 -4.34 -5.38
N GLY A 41 -7.21 -5.37 -6.23
CA GLY A 41 -7.30 -5.22 -7.69
C GLY A 41 -8.72 -4.99 -8.21
N GLN A 42 -9.73 -5.15 -7.35
CA GLN A 42 -11.16 -5.10 -7.71
C GLN A 42 -11.92 -3.98 -6.98
N ILE A 43 -11.25 -3.21 -6.11
CA ILE A 43 -11.86 -2.09 -5.39
C ILE A 43 -12.06 -0.92 -6.36
N GLY A 44 -13.34 -0.61 -6.67
CA GLY A 44 -13.73 0.50 -7.55
C GLY A 44 -13.70 0.15 -9.04
N SER A 45 -14.26 1.02 -9.88
CA SER A 45 -14.29 0.83 -11.34
C SER A 45 -12.91 0.88 -12.01
N ASP A 46 -11.92 1.47 -11.33
CA ASP A 46 -10.57 1.72 -11.87
C ASP A 46 -9.45 0.99 -11.08
N GLY A 47 -9.79 0.22 -10.04
CA GLY A 47 -8.80 -0.38 -9.14
C GLY A 47 -8.01 0.64 -8.32
N LEU A 48 -7.13 0.15 -7.44
CA LEU A 48 -6.12 1.00 -6.77
C LEU A 48 -4.87 1.06 -7.62
N SER A 49 -4.40 2.27 -7.93
CA SER A 49 -3.15 2.46 -8.67
C SER A 49 -1.92 2.05 -7.84
N CYS A 50 -0.86 1.57 -8.49
CA CYS A 50 0.37 1.08 -7.85
C CYS A 50 0.95 2.08 -6.83
N VAL A 51 0.98 3.36 -7.22
CA VAL A 51 1.56 4.46 -6.43
C VAL A 51 0.82 4.74 -5.12
N ARG A 52 -0.43 4.26 -4.95
CA ARG A 52 -1.19 4.42 -3.70
C ARG A 52 -0.59 3.61 -2.55
N CYS A 53 0.04 2.50 -2.87
CA CYS A 53 0.70 1.63 -1.90
C CYS A 53 2.22 1.81 -1.94
N HIS A 54 2.80 1.82 -3.15
CA HIS A 54 4.24 1.82 -3.37
C HIS A 54 4.88 3.20 -3.40
N GLY A 55 4.12 4.29 -3.43
CA GLY A 55 4.67 5.64 -3.57
C GLY A 55 5.01 6.02 -5.01
N GLU A 56 5.51 7.23 -5.20
CA GLU A 56 5.87 7.75 -6.52
C GLU A 56 7.19 7.15 -7.02
N GLN A 57 7.34 7.03 -8.35
CA GLN A 57 8.50 6.38 -8.94
C GLN A 57 9.84 7.05 -8.57
N ASP A 58 9.89 8.37 -8.42
CA ASP A 58 11.06 9.18 -8.03
C ASP A 58 12.46 8.61 -8.43
N GLY A 59 12.66 8.40 -9.74
CA GLY A 59 13.93 7.90 -10.28
C GLY A 59 14.14 6.38 -10.23
N HIS A 60 13.17 5.61 -9.71
CA HIS A 60 13.10 4.16 -9.86
C HIS A 60 13.18 3.78 -11.34
N PRO A 61 13.97 2.74 -11.70
CA PRO A 61 14.59 1.74 -10.82
C PRO A 61 16.00 2.10 -10.32
N ARG A 62 16.54 3.28 -10.63
CA ARG A 62 17.90 3.67 -10.18
C ARG A 62 17.91 4.07 -8.72
N ASN A 63 16.86 4.78 -8.28
CA ASN A 63 16.57 5.03 -6.88
C ASN A 63 15.65 3.91 -6.38
N LYS A 64 16.17 2.98 -5.58
CA LYS A 64 15.35 1.87 -5.08
C LYS A 64 14.51 2.34 -3.89
N GLU A 65 15.08 3.21 -3.08
CA GLU A 65 14.50 3.77 -1.86
C GLU A 65 13.30 4.70 -2.13
N ALA A 66 13.06 5.07 -3.39
CA ALA A 66 11.88 5.85 -3.82
C ALA A 66 10.54 5.17 -3.52
N LEU A 67 10.51 3.83 -3.52
CA LEU A 67 9.28 3.07 -3.36
C LEU A 67 9.19 2.43 -1.97
N VAL A 68 7.96 2.34 -1.48
CA VAL A 68 7.58 1.51 -0.33
C VAL A 68 7.56 0.06 -0.78
N TYR A 69 8.37 -0.78 -0.15
CA TYR A 69 8.30 -2.23 -0.29
C TYR A 69 7.68 -2.82 0.96
N PHE A 70 6.96 -3.92 0.79
CA PHE A 70 6.21 -4.56 1.86
C PHE A 70 6.83 -5.91 2.22
N GLY A 71 6.96 -6.20 3.51
CA GLY A 71 7.49 -7.47 4.03
C GLY A 71 8.47 -7.27 5.19
N GLU A 72 8.95 -8.38 5.76
CA GLU A 72 9.91 -8.36 6.87
C GLU A 72 11.36 -8.15 6.39
N GLU A 73 11.68 -8.57 5.16
CA GLU A 73 13.05 -8.52 4.61
C GLU A 73 13.39 -7.20 3.87
N THR A 74 12.48 -6.22 3.87
CA THR A 74 12.71 -4.93 3.21
C THR A 74 13.40 -3.91 4.14
N LYS A 75 14.07 -2.94 3.53
CA LYS A 75 14.63 -1.76 4.22
C LYS A 75 13.58 -0.70 4.57
N THR A 76 12.38 -0.79 4.01
CA THR A 76 11.28 0.14 4.32
C THR A 76 10.84 -0.06 5.78
N PRO A 77 10.93 0.96 6.65
CA PRO A 77 10.54 0.83 8.05
C PRO A 77 9.09 0.41 8.23
N VAL A 78 8.79 -0.36 9.30
CA VAL A 78 7.43 -0.85 9.60
C VAL A 78 6.40 0.28 9.62
N ALA A 79 6.73 1.42 10.23
CA ALA A 79 5.84 2.56 10.29
C ALA A 79 5.50 3.12 8.90
N GLU A 80 6.46 3.11 7.97
CA GLU A 80 6.27 3.57 6.60
C GLU A 80 5.44 2.58 5.77
N GLN A 81 5.71 1.27 5.92
CA GLN A 81 4.87 0.23 5.32
C GLN A 81 3.41 0.37 5.78
N ASN A 82 3.19 0.42 7.09
CA ASN A 82 1.85 0.46 7.67
C ASN A 82 1.12 1.78 7.36
N ALA A 83 1.86 2.88 7.20
CA ALA A 83 1.30 4.17 6.78
C ALA A 83 0.52 4.05 5.46
N SER A 84 0.98 3.25 4.49
CA SER A 84 0.24 3.03 3.24
C SER A 84 -1.12 2.39 3.46
N CYS A 85 -1.25 1.47 4.43
CA CYS A 85 -2.50 0.79 4.74
C CYS A 85 -3.48 1.71 5.48
N VAL A 86 -3.00 2.44 6.50
CA VAL A 86 -3.86 3.25 7.37
C VAL A 86 -4.32 4.57 6.75
N ARG A 87 -3.85 4.90 5.54
CA ARG A 87 -4.46 5.94 4.70
C ARG A 87 -5.93 5.64 4.38
N CYS A 88 -6.28 4.35 4.26
CA CYS A 88 -7.63 3.89 3.92
C CYS A 88 -8.27 3.06 5.06
N HIS A 89 -7.49 2.22 5.74
CA HIS A 89 -7.98 1.37 6.82
C HIS A 89 -7.82 2.04 8.18
N SER A 90 -8.92 2.44 8.81
CA SER A 90 -8.85 3.06 10.13
C SER A 90 -8.56 2.04 11.23
N ALA A 91 -7.71 2.42 12.19
CA ALA A 91 -7.36 1.59 13.34
C ALA A 91 -8.59 1.09 14.10
N THR A 92 -9.62 1.92 14.27
CA THR A 92 -10.88 1.52 14.92
C THR A 92 -11.55 0.36 14.19
N LYS A 93 -11.71 0.45 12.86
CA LYS A 93 -12.37 -0.62 12.08
C LYS A 93 -11.54 -1.90 12.06
N LEU A 94 -10.21 -1.78 12.00
CA LEU A 94 -9.31 -2.93 12.06
C LEU A 94 -9.42 -3.64 13.41
N ARG A 95 -9.41 -2.88 14.51
CA ARG A 95 -9.59 -3.41 15.86
C ARG A 95 -10.94 -4.10 16.04
N ASP A 96 -12.01 -3.49 15.53
CA ASP A 96 -13.37 -4.03 15.64
C ASP A 96 -13.53 -5.31 14.80
N ALA A 97 -12.77 -5.46 13.71
CA ALA A 97 -12.72 -6.67 12.91
C ALA A 97 -11.92 -7.79 13.59
N ASP A 98 -10.75 -7.46 14.16
CA ASP A 98 -9.95 -8.36 14.98
C ASP A 98 -9.02 -7.54 15.89
N TRP A 99 -9.06 -7.81 17.20
CA TRP A 99 -8.30 -7.07 18.22
C TRP A 99 -6.79 -7.16 18.02
N THR A 100 -6.31 -8.21 17.34
CA THR A 100 -4.88 -8.45 17.11
C THR A 100 -4.23 -7.33 16.30
N HIS A 101 -4.98 -6.59 15.46
CA HIS A 101 -4.44 -5.44 14.75
C HIS A 101 -3.91 -4.36 15.70
N ASP A 102 -4.58 -4.15 16.84
CA ASP A 102 -4.24 -3.06 17.76
C ASP A 102 -2.85 -3.26 18.39
N VAL A 103 -2.54 -4.51 18.75
CA VAL A 103 -1.27 -4.87 19.41
C VAL A 103 -0.09 -4.99 18.44
N HIS A 104 -0.35 -5.19 17.14
CA HIS A 104 0.68 -5.40 16.12
C HIS A 104 0.97 -4.16 15.27
N GLN A 105 0.00 -3.28 15.00
CA GLN A 105 0.11 -2.19 14.01
C GLN A 105 1.32 -1.24 14.21
N ALA A 106 1.86 -1.12 15.42
CA ALA A 106 3.02 -0.29 15.72
C ALA A 106 4.36 -1.05 15.73
N LYS A 107 4.33 -2.38 15.71
CA LYS A 107 5.50 -3.24 15.94
C LYS A 107 5.80 -4.17 14.76
N LEU A 108 4.79 -4.52 13.98
CA LEU A 108 4.86 -5.49 12.91
C LEU A 108 4.25 -4.90 11.64
N ALA A 109 4.87 -5.17 10.49
CA ALA A 109 4.33 -4.75 9.21
C ALA A 109 3.06 -5.53 8.88
N CYS A 110 2.04 -4.89 8.30
CA CYS A 110 0.82 -5.57 7.86
C CYS A 110 1.12 -6.76 6.93
N ALA A 111 2.16 -6.63 6.11
CA ALA A 111 2.60 -7.63 5.15
C ALA A 111 3.30 -8.86 5.75
N ALA A 112 3.54 -8.89 7.07
CA ALA A 112 3.96 -10.10 7.76
C ALA A 112 2.85 -11.16 7.80
N CYS A 113 1.59 -10.72 7.86
CA CYS A 113 0.43 -11.61 7.85
C CYS A 113 -0.30 -11.59 6.50
N HIS A 114 -0.46 -10.41 5.90
CA HIS A 114 -1.28 -10.24 4.70
C HIS A 114 -0.46 -10.30 3.41
N GLN A 115 -1.04 -10.90 2.37
CA GLN A 115 -0.51 -10.85 1.00
C GLN A 115 -1.58 -10.33 0.03
N LEU A 116 -1.27 -9.26 -0.70
CA LEU A 116 -2.27 -8.54 -1.49
C LEU A 116 -2.14 -8.74 -3.02
N HIS A 117 -0.95 -9.08 -3.51
CA HIS A 117 -0.74 -9.39 -4.93
C HIS A 117 -1.45 -10.69 -5.36
N PRO A 118 -1.33 -11.81 -4.62
CA PRO A 118 -2.03 -13.04 -4.98
C PRO A 118 -3.55 -12.90 -4.87
N ALA A 119 -4.29 -13.78 -5.56
CA ALA A 119 -5.75 -13.80 -5.51
C ALA A 119 -6.31 -14.05 -4.11
N THR A 120 -5.56 -14.74 -3.25
CA THR A 120 -5.97 -15.11 -1.89
C THR A 120 -4.96 -14.59 -0.88
N ASP A 121 -5.46 -13.89 0.13
CA ASP A 121 -4.70 -13.48 1.30
C ASP A 121 -4.66 -14.63 2.32
N PRO A 122 -3.48 -15.04 2.83
CA PRO A 122 -3.34 -16.10 3.83
C PRO A 122 -4.21 -15.91 5.07
N MET A 123 -4.54 -14.66 5.43
CA MET A 123 -5.39 -14.37 6.59
C MET A 123 -6.90 -14.56 6.32
N GLN A 124 -7.32 -14.69 5.06
CA GLN A 124 -8.72 -14.89 4.71
C GLN A 124 -9.15 -16.35 4.88
N GLY A 125 -10.29 -16.57 5.53
CA GLY A 125 -10.90 -17.89 5.65
C GLY A 125 -10.18 -18.86 6.61
N LEU A 126 -9.24 -18.37 7.42
CA LEU A 126 -8.58 -19.20 8.44
C LEU A 126 -9.58 -19.70 9.49
N SER A 127 -9.52 -21.01 9.77
CA SER A 127 -10.15 -21.58 10.96
C SER A 127 -9.54 -21.00 12.24
N GLU A 128 -10.26 -21.05 13.36
CA GLU A 128 -9.75 -20.59 14.66
C GLU A 128 -8.43 -21.28 15.04
N ARG A 129 -8.31 -22.59 14.75
CA ARG A 129 -7.07 -23.35 14.96
C ARG A 129 -5.94 -22.81 14.11
N ALA A 130 -6.17 -22.59 12.81
CA ALA A 130 -5.13 -22.08 11.91
C ALA A 130 -4.71 -20.66 12.29
N ARG A 131 -5.65 -19.80 12.68
CA ARG A 131 -5.35 -18.46 13.20
C ARG A 131 -4.52 -18.50 14.47
N THR A 132 -4.85 -19.40 15.41
CA THR A 132 -4.08 -19.58 16.66
C THR A 132 -2.66 -20.06 16.37
N GLN A 133 -2.50 -20.95 15.38
CA GLN A 133 -1.21 -21.46 14.97
C GLN A 133 -0.28 -20.34 14.48
N THR A 134 -0.78 -19.35 13.74
CA THR A 134 0.00 -18.16 13.34
C THR A 134 0.59 -17.42 14.54
N CYS A 135 -0.17 -17.27 15.63
CA CYS A 135 0.31 -16.65 16.86
C CYS A 135 1.48 -17.44 17.45
N VAL A 136 1.34 -18.76 17.55
CA VAL A 136 2.37 -19.65 18.11
C VAL A 136 3.63 -19.63 17.24
N GLU A 137 3.49 -19.71 15.93
CA GLU A 137 4.63 -19.74 15.00
C GLU A 137 5.49 -18.47 15.10
N CYS A 138 4.87 -17.30 15.24
CA CYS A 138 5.63 -16.07 15.43
C CYS A 138 6.19 -15.99 16.85
N HIS A 139 5.34 -16.10 17.87
CA HIS A 139 5.73 -15.83 19.26
C HIS A 139 6.64 -16.91 19.88
N SER A 140 6.62 -18.15 19.40
CA SER A 140 7.56 -19.18 19.84
C SER A 140 8.96 -19.01 19.24
N ASN A 141 9.08 -18.28 18.12
CA ASN A 141 10.35 -18.00 17.46
C ASN A 141 10.94 -16.63 17.84
N MET A 142 10.27 -15.89 18.72
CA MET A 142 10.82 -14.68 19.34
C MET A 142 11.84 -15.09 20.40
N ASN A 143 13.12 -15.20 20.02
CA ASN A 143 14.19 -15.24 21.02
C ASN A 143 14.15 -13.92 21.83
N PRO A 144 14.36 -13.94 23.15
CA PRO A 144 14.49 -12.70 23.91
C PRO A 144 15.63 -11.89 23.29
N VAL A 145 15.31 -10.71 22.79
CA VAL A 145 16.33 -9.70 22.45
C VAL A 145 17.04 -9.41 23.77
N GLU A 146 18.30 -9.83 23.89
CA GLU A 146 19.17 -9.35 24.96
C GLU A 146 19.25 -7.84 24.81
N VAL A 147 18.60 -7.14 25.73
CA VAL A 147 18.67 -5.70 25.85
C VAL A 147 20.00 -5.42 26.54
N GLU A 148 21.04 -5.11 25.77
CA GLU A 148 22.24 -4.41 26.27
C GLU A 148 21.90 -2.97 26.66
#